data_AF-A0A7J7SBQ2-F1
#
_entry.id   AF-A0A7J7SBQ2-F1
#
_cell.length_a   1.000
_cell.length_b   1.000
_cell.length_c   1.000
_cell.angle_alpha   90.00
_cell.angle_beta   90.00
_cell.angle_gamma   90.00
#
_symmetry.space_group_name_H-M   'P 1'
#
loop_
_entity.id
_entity.type
_entity.pdbx_description
1 polymer ?
#
loop_
_entity_poly.entity_id
_entity_poly.type
_entity_poly.pdbx_seq_one_letter_code
_entity_poly.pdbx_strand_id
1 'polypeptide(L)'
;MSTFSSETVWLCLAVTAALGGLVLCKLKSPGQVGGKGVCLAGLWGGACLLSLSLFWSLILFSLSCFLLYIHFSGQELLPVDQKAVLITGSDSGIGHALSKYLDQLGFTVFAGVLNENGSGAEELRRTCSTRFSVLQLDVTDSQQIKDAYSKVVQKVQNRGLWAVVNNAGILGLPADGELIPMIHYKRCMDVNFFGAVEVTKAFLPLLRKSKGRLVNISSMAGGVPLFKMAAYGSSKAALTMFSAVMRQELSKWEVKVSTIQPGGFKTDITGTSEMQEKLEKDILDHLTPDVQEEYGQDYILAQKNVFNAASTYASSDLSPVLRDIQHAISAKSPFTFYTPGSGAYLWLCFVSFSPTGVFDYFNKKLNYFNNGTPRILSMPNWKNKAM
;
A
#
# COMPACT_ATOMS: atom_id res chain seq x y z
N MET A 1 35.32 38.40 9.41
CA MET A 1 36.35 38.10 8.39
C MET A 1 36.78 36.65 8.55
N SER A 2 36.38 35.77 7.63
CA SER A 2 37.06 34.49 7.44
C SER A 2 37.40 34.34 5.96
N THR A 3 38.65 33.97 5.72
CA THR A 3 39.35 33.95 4.45
C THR A 3 39.00 32.69 3.65
N PHE A 4 38.09 32.80 2.69
CA PHE A 4 37.99 31.82 1.61
C PHE A 4 38.63 32.41 0.36
N SER A 5 39.57 31.69 -0.25
CA SER A 5 40.22 32.14 -1.49
C SER A 5 39.20 32.20 -2.62
N SER A 6 39.35 33.18 -3.51
CA SER A 6 38.54 33.33 -4.74
C SER A 6 38.42 31.99 -5.49
N GLU A 7 39.51 31.22 -5.56
CA GLU A 7 39.58 29.90 -6.19
C GLU A 7 38.60 28.88 -5.58
N THR A 8 38.40 28.91 -4.26
CA THR A 8 37.48 27.98 -3.57
C THR A 8 36.03 28.27 -3.96
N VAL A 9 35.67 29.55 -4.12
CA VAL A 9 34.31 29.97 -4.53
C VAL A 9 34.05 29.57 -5.98
N TRP A 10 35.03 29.76 -6.87
CA TRP A 10 34.93 29.31 -8.27
C TRP A 10 34.79 27.80 -8.40
N LEU A 11 35.52 27.02 -7.59
CA LEU A 11 35.37 25.57 -7.54
C LEU A 11 33.95 25.17 -7.09
N CYS A 12 33.42 25.80 -6.04
CA CYS A 12 32.05 25.56 -5.57
C CYS A 12 31.00 25.90 -6.65
N LEU A 13 31.19 26.99 -7.39
CA LEU A 13 30.32 27.37 -8.52
C LEU A 13 30.37 26.34 -9.66
N ALA A 14 31.56 25.88 -10.03
CA ALA A 14 31.73 24.88 -11.09
C ALA A 14 31.07 23.54 -10.72
N VAL A 15 31.28 23.05 -9.49
CA VAL A 15 30.64 21.83 -8.99
C VAL A 15 29.11 21.98 -8.94
N THR A 16 28.63 23.13 -8.48
CA THR A 16 27.21 23.47 -8.44
C THR A 16 26.58 23.45 -9.84
N ALA A 17 27.21 24.11 -10.82
CA ALA A 17 26.72 24.14 -12.20
C ALA A 17 26.71 22.75 -12.84
N ALA A 18 27.75 21.93 -12.61
CA ALA A 18 27.83 20.57 -13.11
C ALA A 18 26.74 19.66 -12.51
N LEU A 19 26.57 19.66 -11.18
CA LEU A 19 25.55 18.85 -10.51
C LEU A 19 24.13 19.30 -10.86
N GLY A 20 23.89 20.61 -10.90
CA GLY A 20 22.61 21.19 -11.33
C GLY A 20 22.27 20.78 -12.77
N GLY A 21 23.23 20.85 -13.69
CA GLY A 21 23.07 20.41 -15.08
C GLY A 21 22.75 18.91 -15.20
N LEU A 22 23.45 18.05 -14.45
CA LEU A 22 23.17 16.61 -14.44
C LEU A 22 21.77 16.27 -13.91
N VAL A 23 21.34 16.95 -12.84
CA VAL A 23 19.99 16.81 -12.28
C VAL A 23 18.93 17.26 -13.29
N LEU A 24 19.14 18.40 -13.97
CA LEU A 24 18.23 18.89 -15.01
C LEU A 24 18.13 17.93 -16.20
N CYS A 25 19.25 17.36 -16.65
CA CYS A 25 19.24 16.34 -17.71
C CYS A 25 18.46 15.07 -17.30
N LYS A 26 18.59 14.63 -16.05
CA LYS A 26 17.84 13.47 -15.52
C LYS A 26 16.35 13.79 -15.30
N LEU A 27 16.01 15.01 -14.87
CA LEU A 27 14.63 15.50 -14.71
C LEU A 27 13.90 15.67 -16.05
N LYS A 28 14.63 15.86 -17.15
CA LYS A 28 14.09 15.94 -18.52
C LYS A 28 13.74 14.56 -19.10
N SER A 29 14.11 13.46 -18.44
CA SER A 29 13.73 12.10 -18.81
C SER A 29 12.25 11.84 -18.46
N PRO A 30 11.47 11.13 -19.29
CA PRO A 30 10.02 11.05 -19.13
C PRO A 30 9.62 10.34 -17.83
N GLY A 31 9.02 11.07 -16.89
CA GLY A 31 8.52 10.58 -15.60
C GLY A 31 7.79 11.66 -14.79
N GLN A 32 6.87 11.26 -13.90
CA GLN A 32 5.92 12.13 -13.18
C GLN A 32 6.54 13.25 -12.29
N VAL A 33 7.85 13.23 -12.03
CA VAL A 33 8.53 14.12 -11.07
C VAL A 33 9.23 15.31 -11.74
N GLY A 34 9.39 15.28 -13.07
CA GLY A 34 10.25 16.20 -13.84
C GLY A 34 9.97 17.69 -13.60
N GLY A 35 8.72 18.15 -13.74
CA GLY A 35 8.39 19.58 -13.66
C GLY A 35 8.39 20.16 -12.24
N LYS A 36 7.79 19.45 -11.28
CA LYS A 36 7.64 19.94 -9.89
C LYS A 36 8.96 19.89 -9.11
N GLY A 37 9.81 18.91 -9.38
CA GLY A 37 11.12 18.77 -8.75
C GLY A 37 12.08 19.92 -9.11
N VAL A 38 12.05 20.39 -10.36
CA VAL A 38 12.86 21.53 -10.82
C VAL A 38 12.45 22.82 -10.11
N CYS A 39 11.15 23.10 -10.01
CA CYS A 39 10.65 24.30 -9.34
C CYS A 39 10.98 24.33 -7.85
N LEU A 40 10.83 23.20 -7.13
CA LEU A 40 11.16 23.11 -5.70
C LEU A 40 12.67 23.25 -5.45
N ALA A 41 13.51 22.63 -6.29
CA ALA A 41 14.96 22.78 -6.20
C ALA A 41 15.41 24.23 -6.47
N GLY A 42 14.77 24.91 -7.44
CA GLY A 42 15.02 26.32 -7.73
C GLY A 42 14.61 27.25 -6.57
N LEU A 43 13.42 27.04 -5.98
CA LEU A 43 12.95 27.81 -4.82
C LEU A 43 13.84 27.59 -3.59
N TRP A 44 14.30 26.36 -3.36
CA TRP A 44 15.24 26.04 -2.28
C TRP A 44 16.61 26.70 -2.48
N GLY A 45 17.15 26.66 -3.70
CA GLY A 45 18.38 27.36 -4.05
C GLY A 45 18.28 28.87 -3.84
N GLY A 46 17.16 29.48 -4.24
CA GLY A 46 16.87 30.89 -3.98
C GLY A 46 16.78 31.23 -2.49
N ALA A 47 16.10 30.40 -1.69
CA ALA A 47 15.97 30.60 -0.24
C ALA A 47 17.33 30.50 0.49
N CYS A 48 18.20 29.59 0.07
CA CYS A 48 19.56 29.48 0.62
C CYS A 48 20.37 30.76 0.35
N LEU A 49 20.33 31.27 -0.90
CA LEU A 49 21.06 32.48 -1.30
C LEU A 49 20.60 33.75 -0.56
N LEU A 50 19.34 33.81 -0.14
CA LEU A 50 18.79 34.94 0.60
C LEU A 50 19.12 34.92 2.10
N SER A 51 19.45 33.74 2.65
CA SER A 51 19.54 33.52 4.10
C SER A 51 20.97 33.26 4.60
N LEU A 52 21.88 32.90 3.71
CA LEU A 52 23.24 32.44 4.04
C LEU A 52 24.28 33.14 3.16
N SER A 53 25.56 33.08 3.57
CA SER A 53 26.65 33.56 2.71
C SER A 53 26.73 32.74 1.42
N LEU A 54 27.28 33.35 0.35
CA LEU A 54 27.40 32.70 -0.96
C LEU A 54 28.08 31.33 -0.89
N PHE A 55 29.13 31.22 -0.06
CA PHE A 55 29.87 29.97 0.14
C PHE A 55 28.98 28.84 0.69
N TRP A 56 28.24 29.09 1.79
CA TRP A 56 27.34 28.09 2.39
C TRP A 56 26.15 27.78 1.49
N SER A 57 25.64 28.78 0.76
CA SER A 57 24.56 28.61 -0.21
C SER A 57 24.97 27.65 -1.34
N LEU A 58 26.17 27.81 -1.89
CA LEU A 58 26.70 26.93 -2.93
C LEU A 58 26.93 25.50 -2.43
N ILE A 59 27.46 25.34 -1.21
CA ILE A 59 27.63 24.02 -0.60
C ILE A 59 26.27 23.33 -0.41
N LEU A 60 25.28 24.00 0.18
CA LEU A 60 23.96 23.41 0.41
C LEU A 60 23.23 23.10 -0.88
N PHE A 61 23.33 23.97 -1.89
CA PHE A 61 22.73 23.73 -3.20
C PHE A 61 23.44 22.57 -3.92
N SER A 62 24.77 22.52 -3.91
CA SER A 62 25.56 21.41 -4.47
C SER A 62 25.21 20.08 -3.79
N LEU A 63 25.13 20.05 -2.45
CA LEU A 63 24.69 18.88 -1.70
C LEU A 63 23.26 18.48 -2.06
N SER A 64 22.35 19.46 -2.20
CA SER A 64 20.96 19.22 -2.62
C SER A 64 20.90 18.63 -4.03
N CYS A 65 21.66 19.16 -4.98
CA CYS A 65 21.77 18.62 -6.33
C CYS A 65 22.37 17.21 -6.34
N PHE A 66 23.40 16.95 -5.53
CA PHE A 66 23.97 15.61 -5.40
C PHE A 66 22.97 14.61 -4.83
N LEU A 67 22.23 14.98 -3.77
CA LEU A 67 21.17 14.16 -3.18
C LEU A 67 20.04 13.90 -4.18
N LEU A 68 19.61 14.93 -4.92
CA LEU A 68 18.63 14.79 -5.99
C LEU A 68 19.14 13.88 -7.10
N TYR A 69 20.40 14.02 -7.52
CA TYR A 69 21.01 13.17 -8.54
C TYR A 69 21.03 11.70 -8.14
N ILE A 70 21.44 11.39 -6.89
CA ILE A 70 21.40 10.04 -6.35
C ILE A 70 19.96 9.52 -6.32
N HIS A 71 19.03 10.34 -5.85
CA HIS A 71 17.62 10.00 -5.76
C HIS A 71 17.04 9.65 -7.14
N PHE A 72 17.22 10.53 -8.15
CA PHE A 72 16.73 10.34 -9.52
C PHE A 72 17.41 9.17 -10.24
N SER A 73 18.71 8.97 -10.03
CA SER A 73 19.43 7.83 -10.63
C SER A 73 18.93 6.48 -10.10
N GLY A 74 18.31 6.46 -8.92
CA GLY A 74 17.64 5.28 -8.37
C GLY A 74 16.29 4.95 -9.02
N GLN A 75 15.64 5.92 -9.68
CA GLN A 75 14.27 5.77 -10.21
C GLN A 75 14.22 5.17 -11.62
N GLU A 76 15.37 4.85 -12.21
CA GLU A 76 15.45 4.18 -13.52
C GLU A 76 14.78 2.80 -13.46
N LEU A 77 13.91 2.51 -14.44
CA LEU A 77 13.21 1.24 -14.54
C LEU A 77 14.10 0.20 -15.23
N LEU A 78 14.29 -0.93 -14.57
CA LEU A 78 15.00 -2.08 -15.10
C LEU A 78 14.17 -2.76 -16.21
N PRO A 79 14.82 -3.39 -17.20
CA PRO A 79 14.14 -4.16 -18.24
C PRO A 79 13.19 -5.22 -17.65
N VAL A 80 12.07 -5.45 -18.31
CA VAL A 80 11.00 -6.37 -17.89
C VAL A 80 11.21 -7.81 -18.39
N ASP A 81 12.02 -7.97 -19.44
CA ASP A 81 12.20 -9.26 -20.11
C ASP A 81 12.67 -10.33 -19.15
N GLN A 82 12.05 -11.51 -19.24
CA GLN A 82 12.37 -12.70 -18.44
C GLN A 82 12.15 -12.55 -16.92
N LYS A 83 11.50 -11.47 -16.46
CA LYS A 83 11.11 -11.31 -15.06
C LYS A 83 9.75 -11.91 -14.79
N ALA A 84 9.71 -12.80 -13.80
CA ALA A 84 8.50 -13.47 -13.37
C ALA A 84 7.91 -12.85 -12.09
N VAL A 85 6.60 -12.62 -12.07
CA VAL A 85 5.90 -11.99 -10.94
C VAL A 85 4.77 -12.91 -10.49
N LEU A 86 4.71 -13.21 -9.19
CA LEU A 86 3.56 -13.82 -8.54
C LEU A 86 2.69 -12.72 -7.94
N ILE A 87 1.40 -12.75 -8.22
CA ILE A 87 0.40 -11.85 -7.63
C ILE A 87 -0.64 -12.73 -6.93
N THR A 88 -0.91 -12.51 -5.65
CA THR A 88 -1.98 -13.22 -4.92
C THR A 88 -3.29 -12.42 -4.98
N GLY A 89 -4.44 -13.08 -5.00
CA GLY A 89 -5.75 -12.41 -4.99
C GLY A 89 -6.04 -11.69 -6.31
N SER A 90 -5.86 -12.39 -7.42
CA SER A 90 -6.06 -11.87 -8.78
C SER A 90 -7.45 -12.11 -9.34
N ASP A 91 -8.40 -12.61 -8.54
CA ASP A 91 -9.79 -12.87 -8.96
C ASP A 91 -10.50 -11.58 -9.42
N SER A 92 -10.24 -10.47 -8.73
CA SER A 92 -10.87 -9.18 -9.00
C SER A 92 -10.01 -7.98 -8.58
N GLY A 93 -10.55 -6.76 -8.73
CA GLY A 93 -9.97 -5.52 -8.21
C GLY A 93 -8.53 -5.24 -8.65
N ILE A 94 -7.69 -4.80 -7.71
CA ILE A 94 -6.30 -4.40 -7.96
C ILE A 94 -5.47 -5.57 -8.50
N GLY A 95 -5.59 -6.76 -7.91
CA GLY A 95 -4.82 -7.94 -8.32
C GLY A 95 -5.11 -8.36 -9.76
N HIS A 96 -6.39 -8.37 -10.14
CA HIS A 96 -6.82 -8.66 -11.51
C HIS A 96 -6.28 -7.61 -12.49
N ALA A 97 -6.52 -6.32 -12.22
CA ALA A 97 -6.05 -5.23 -13.08
C ALA A 97 -4.51 -5.21 -13.22
N LEU A 98 -3.79 -5.46 -12.12
CA LEU A 98 -2.34 -5.58 -12.11
C LEU A 98 -1.86 -6.76 -12.95
N SER A 99 -2.53 -7.90 -12.87
CA SER A 99 -2.17 -9.11 -13.61
C SER A 99 -2.17 -8.83 -15.12
N LYS A 100 -3.23 -8.18 -15.64
CA LYS A 100 -3.33 -7.76 -17.04
C LYS A 100 -2.27 -6.72 -17.40
N TYR A 101 -2.09 -5.73 -16.51
CA TYR A 101 -1.14 -4.65 -16.73
C TYR A 101 0.31 -5.12 -16.84
N LEU A 102 0.75 -6.01 -15.94
CA LEU A 102 2.12 -6.53 -15.97
C LEU A 102 2.36 -7.47 -17.16
N ASP A 103 1.35 -8.25 -17.57
CA ASP A 103 1.45 -9.08 -18.77
C ASP A 103 1.62 -8.24 -20.05
N GLN A 104 0.85 -7.14 -20.16
CA GLN A 104 0.98 -6.16 -21.25
C GLN A 104 2.36 -5.50 -21.28
N LEU A 105 2.96 -5.27 -20.11
CA LEU A 105 4.32 -4.76 -20.00
C LEU A 105 5.40 -5.80 -20.33
N GLY A 106 5.04 -7.08 -20.54
CA GLY A 106 5.99 -8.12 -20.94
C GLY A 106 6.50 -9.03 -19.82
N PHE A 107 6.00 -8.87 -18.58
CA PHE A 107 6.35 -9.79 -17.50
C PHE A 107 5.80 -11.19 -17.75
N THR A 108 6.46 -12.20 -17.18
CA THR A 108 5.83 -13.51 -16.95
C THR A 108 4.99 -13.40 -15.68
N VAL A 109 3.68 -13.62 -15.75
CA VAL A 109 2.78 -13.37 -14.62
C VAL A 109 2.15 -14.66 -14.15
N PHE A 110 2.28 -14.93 -12.86
CA PHE A 110 1.53 -15.96 -12.14
C PHE A 110 0.44 -15.27 -11.32
N ALA A 111 -0.81 -15.41 -11.74
CA ALA A 111 -1.97 -14.87 -11.05
C ALA A 111 -2.55 -15.94 -10.12
N GLY A 112 -2.30 -15.79 -8.82
CA GLY A 112 -2.90 -16.58 -7.76
C GLY A 112 -4.34 -16.15 -7.51
N VAL A 113 -5.28 -17.08 -7.68
CA VAL A 113 -6.72 -16.85 -7.56
C VAL A 113 -7.33 -17.83 -6.56
N LEU A 114 -8.41 -17.43 -5.88
CA LEU A 114 -9.15 -18.30 -4.95
C LEU A 114 -9.93 -19.39 -5.68
N ASN A 115 -10.41 -19.12 -6.89
CA ASN A 115 -11.07 -20.13 -7.71
C ASN A 115 -10.52 -20.08 -9.14
N GLU A 116 -9.69 -21.06 -9.50
CA GLU A 116 -9.12 -21.14 -10.84
C GLU A 116 -10.14 -21.38 -11.96
N ASN A 117 -11.36 -21.79 -11.62
CA ASN A 117 -12.48 -21.93 -12.54
C ASN A 117 -13.51 -20.78 -12.38
N GLY A 118 -13.17 -19.73 -11.62
CA GLY A 118 -14.01 -18.55 -11.48
C GLY A 118 -13.94 -17.63 -12.71
N SER A 119 -14.95 -16.78 -12.86
CA SER A 119 -15.06 -15.85 -14.00
C SER A 119 -13.86 -14.93 -14.17
N GLY A 120 -13.29 -14.43 -13.06
CA GLY A 120 -12.07 -13.61 -13.09
C GLY A 120 -10.86 -14.37 -13.64
N ALA A 121 -10.69 -15.63 -13.24
CA ALA A 121 -9.63 -16.50 -13.74
C ALA A 121 -9.81 -16.82 -15.23
N GLU A 122 -11.03 -17.08 -15.67
CA GLU A 122 -11.35 -17.31 -17.09
C GLU A 122 -11.09 -16.06 -17.94
N GLU A 123 -11.47 -14.87 -17.47
CA GLU A 123 -11.18 -13.62 -18.17
C GLU A 123 -9.67 -13.39 -18.32
N LEU A 124 -8.90 -13.61 -17.25
CA LEU A 124 -7.45 -13.52 -17.28
C LEU A 124 -6.84 -14.47 -18.32
N ARG A 125 -7.26 -15.75 -18.36
CA ARG A 125 -6.77 -16.71 -19.36
C ARG A 125 -7.11 -16.30 -20.79
N ARG A 126 -8.29 -15.70 -21.00
CA ARG A 126 -8.75 -15.28 -22.33
C ARG A 126 -8.02 -14.03 -22.84
N THR A 127 -7.64 -13.12 -21.94
CA THR A 127 -7.14 -11.78 -22.31
C THR A 127 -5.63 -11.64 -22.24
N CYS A 128 -4.95 -12.45 -21.43
CA CYS A 128 -3.50 -12.38 -21.25
C CYS A 128 -2.73 -13.28 -22.22
N SER A 129 -1.43 -13.00 -22.36
CA SER A 129 -0.52 -13.67 -23.28
C SER A 129 -0.15 -15.10 -22.83
N THR A 130 0.61 -15.81 -23.67
CA THR A 130 1.14 -17.14 -23.36
C THR A 130 2.18 -17.16 -22.22
N ARG A 131 2.66 -15.99 -21.78
CA ARG A 131 3.55 -15.84 -20.60
C ARG A 131 2.77 -15.74 -19.29
N PHE A 132 1.45 -15.70 -19.37
CA PHE A 132 0.56 -15.64 -18.23
C PHE A 132 0.18 -17.03 -17.74
N SER A 133 -0.03 -17.19 -16.44
CA SER A 133 -0.50 -18.44 -15.84
C SER A 133 -1.38 -18.16 -14.64
N VAL A 134 -2.58 -18.73 -14.62
CA VAL A 134 -3.45 -18.75 -13.44
C VAL A 134 -3.04 -19.90 -12.53
N LEU A 135 -3.00 -19.64 -11.22
CA LEU A 135 -2.72 -20.62 -10.18
C LEU A 135 -3.85 -20.61 -9.14
N GLN A 136 -4.44 -21.77 -8.84
CA GLN A 136 -5.22 -21.96 -7.62
C GLN A 136 -4.33 -21.66 -6.39
N LEU A 137 -4.70 -20.64 -5.61
CA LEU A 137 -3.92 -20.16 -4.47
C LEU A 137 -4.80 -19.43 -3.44
N ASP A 138 -5.33 -20.19 -2.48
CA ASP A 138 -5.77 -19.64 -1.19
C ASP A 138 -4.56 -19.43 -0.27
N VAL A 139 -4.31 -18.17 0.11
CA VAL A 139 -3.19 -17.81 0.98
C VAL A 139 -3.35 -18.32 2.43
N THR A 140 -4.52 -18.84 2.79
CA THR A 140 -4.79 -19.49 4.08
C THR A 140 -4.62 -21.01 4.03
N ASP A 141 -4.31 -21.57 2.86
CA ASP A 141 -4.07 -23.01 2.66
C ASP A 141 -2.59 -23.28 2.32
N SER A 142 -1.85 -23.79 3.31
CA SER A 142 -0.44 -24.13 3.18
C SER A 142 -0.15 -25.13 2.06
N GLN A 143 -1.08 -26.02 1.72
CA GLN A 143 -0.88 -26.98 0.64
C GLN A 143 -0.98 -26.29 -0.71
N GLN A 144 -1.97 -25.42 -0.91
CA GLN A 144 -2.08 -24.63 -2.14
C GLN A 144 -0.88 -23.71 -2.35
N ILE A 145 -0.32 -23.13 -1.27
CA ILE A 145 0.93 -22.35 -1.35
C ILE A 145 2.10 -23.22 -1.86
N LYS A 146 2.24 -24.46 -1.35
CA LYS A 146 3.29 -25.40 -1.80
C LYS A 146 3.10 -25.84 -3.25
N ASP A 147 1.86 -26.06 -3.67
CA ASP A 147 1.53 -26.47 -5.03
C ASP A 147 1.81 -25.32 -6.02
N ALA A 148 1.41 -24.11 -5.67
CA ALA A 148 1.74 -22.90 -6.43
C ALA A 148 3.26 -22.70 -6.51
N TYR A 149 3.98 -22.88 -5.40
CA TYR A 149 5.45 -22.82 -5.38
C TYR A 149 6.06 -23.81 -6.38
N SER A 150 5.60 -25.07 -6.37
CA SER A 150 6.10 -26.11 -7.27
C SER A 150 5.90 -25.76 -8.75
N LYS A 151 4.70 -25.26 -9.10
CA LYS A 151 4.40 -24.78 -10.47
C LYS A 151 5.29 -23.60 -10.89
N VAL A 152 5.52 -22.65 -9.98
CA VAL A 152 6.40 -21.49 -10.26
C VAL A 152 7.85 -21.93 -10.43
N VAL A 153 8.38 -22.78 -9.54
CA VAL A 153 9.75 -23.33 -9.62
C VAL A 153 10.00 -23.96 -10.98
N GLN A 154 9.07 -24.80 -11.45
CA GLN A 154 9.19 -25.48 -12.73
C GLN A 154 9.36 -24.51 -13.91
N LYS A 155 8.64 -23.38 -13.88
CA LYS A 155 8.62 -22.39 -14.97
C LYS A 155 9.79 -21.41 -14.91
N VAL A 156 10.19 -20.98 -13.71
CA VAL A 156 11.28 -19.99 -13.55
C VAL A 156 12.67 -20.62 -13.46
N GLN A 157 12.75 -21.88 -13.01
CA GLN A 157 13.98 -22.67 -12.88
C GLN A 157 15.07 -21.89 -12.09
N ASN A 158 16.30 -21.88 -12.60
CA ASN A 158 17.45 -21.26 -11.93
C ASN A 158 17.42 -19.73 -11.94
N ARG A 159 16.56 -19.09 -12.76
CA ARG A 159 16.42 -17.62 -12.78
C ARG A 159 15.79 -17.09 -11.49
N GLY A 160 15.01 -17.92 -10.79
CA GLY A 160 14.24 -17.49 -9.63
C GLY A 160 13.03 -16.63 -10.02
N LEU A 161 12.32 -16.17 -9.00
CA LEU A 161 11.11 -15.35 -9.15
C LEU A 161 11.50 -13.89 -8.96
N TRP A 162 11.16 -12.99 -9.88
CA TRP A 162 11.55 -11.59 -9.79
C TRP A 162 10.76 -10.85 -8.72
N ALA A 163 9.44 -11.06 -8.64
CA ALA A 163 8.64 -10.40 -7.63
C ALA A 163 7.52 -11.26 -7.05
N VAL A 164 7.20 -11.03 -5.77
CA VAL A 164 5.97 -11.48 -5.11
C VAL A 164 5.19 -10.23 -4.72
N VAL A 165 3.95 -10.15 -5.16
CA VAL A 165 2.99 -9.11 -4.79
C VAL A 165 1.91 -9.73 -3.92
N ASN A 166 2.04 -9.59 -2.60
CA ASN A 166 1.02 -10.00 -1.65
C ASN A 166 -0.12 -8.98 -1.67
N ASN A 167 -1.08 -9.24 -2.54
CA ASN A 167 -2.27 -8.42 -2.76
C ASN A 167 -3.54 -9.02 -2.14
N ALA A 168 -3.58 -10.34 -1.88
CA ALA A 168 -4.77 -10.99 -1.35
C ALA A 168 -5.18 -10.34 -0.03
N GLY A 169 -6.47 -10.06 0.09
CA GLY A 169 -7.00 -9.45 1.30
C GLY A 169 -8.52 -9.33 1.31
N ILE A 170 -9.05 -9.22 2.52
CA ILE A 170 -10.46 -9.03 2.81
C ILE A 170 -10.64 -7.82 3.72
N LEU A 171 -11.78 -7.12 3.59
CA LEU A 171 -12.14 -6.02 4.49
C LEU A 171 -12.86 -6.53 5.76
N GLY A 172 -13.74 -7.53 5.61
CA GLY A 172 -14.77 -7.81 6.62
C GLY A 172 -15.87 -6.73 6.62
N LEU A 173 -16.75 -6.75 7.61
CA LEU A 173 -17.80 -5.73 7.79
C LEU A 173 -17.25 -4.55 8.62
N PRO A 174 -17.22 -3.32 8.10
CA PRO A 174 -16.92 -2.14 8.87
C PRO A 174 -17.98 -1.93 9.95
N ALA A 175 -17.57 -2.07 11.21
CA ALA A 175 -18.41 -1.84 12.38
C ALA A 175 -17.56 -1.34 13.55
N ASP A 176 -18.22 -0.81 14.57
CA ASP A 176 -17.56 -0.49 15.84
C ASP A 176 -16.77 -1.70 16.36
N GLY A 177 -15.59 -1.45 16.92
CA GLY A 177 -14.65 -2.53 17.24
C GLY A 177 -15.20 -3.60 18.18
N GLU A 178 -16.05 -3.19 19.14
CA GLU A 178 -16.76 -4.08 20.07
C GLU A 178 -17.81 -4.94 19.36
N LEU A 179 -18.46 -4.40 18.33
CA LEU A 179 -19.50 -5.10 17.58
C LEU A 179 -18.94 -6.15 16.62
N ILE A 180 -17.62 -6.21 16.40
CA ILE A 180 -17.00 -7.17 15.49
C ILE A 180 -16.68 -8.47 16.26
N PRO A 181 -17.28 -9.61 15.91
CA PRO A 181 -16.92 -10.91 16.45
C PRO A 181 -15.45 -11.27 16.24
N MET A 182 -14.86 -11.94 17.23
CA MET A 182 -13.46 -12.40 17.16
C MET A 182 -13.14 -13.29 15.96
N ILE A 183 -14.13 -14.00 15.40
CA ILE A 183 -13.95 -14.80 14.19
C ILE A 183 -13.57 -13.93 12.98
N HIS A 184 -14.08 -12.70 12.88
CA HIS A 184 -13.72 -11.77 11.79
C HIS A 184 -12.36 -11.12 12.02
N TYR A 185 -11.98 -10.82 13.27
CA TYR A 185 -10.61 -10.42 13.60
C TYR A 185 -9.60 -11.49 13.17
N LYS A 186 -9.85 -12.74 13.55
CA LYS A 186 -9.01 -13.88 13.16
C LYS A 186 -8.96 -14.03 11.64
N ARG A 187 -10.11 -14.03 10.95
CA ARG A 187 -10.15 -14.17 9.49
C ARG A 187 -9.41 -13.04 8.76
N CYS A 188 -9.52 -11.79 9.22
CA CYS A 188 -8.75 -10.68 8.68
C CYS A 188 -7.25 -10.90 8.88
N MET A 189 -6.82 -11.35 10.06
CA MET A 189 -5.41 -11.67 10.33
C MET A 189 -4.92 -12.85 9.47
N ASP A 190 -5.70 -13.92 9.36
CA ASP A 190 -5.37 -15.11 8.59
C ASP A 190 -5.09 -14.77 7.12
N VAL A 191 -5.97 -14.00 6.49
CA VAL A 191 -5.83 -13.64 5.08
C VAL A 191 -4.82 -12.50 4.89
N ASN A 192 -5.03 -11.36 5.55
CA ASN A 192 -4.31 -10.11 5.24
C ASN A 192 -2.89 -10.09 5.79
N PHE A 193 -2.60 -10.91 6.82
CA PHE A 193 -1.31 -10.95 7.49
C PHE A 193 -0.65 -12.32 7.39
N PHE A 194 -1.20 -13.36 8.03
CA PHE A 194 -0.55 -14.67 8.09
C PHE A 194 -0.36 -15.28 6.71
N GLY A 195 -1.35 -15.18 5.82
CA GLY A 195 -1.24 -15.65 4.45
C GLY A 195 -0.13 -14.93 3.66
N ALA A 196 -0.03 -13.61 3.78
CA ALA A 196 1.07 -12.85 3.17
C ALA A 196 2.43 -13.24 3.74
N VAL A 197 2.53 -13.50 5.05
CA VAL A 197 3.75 -14.00 5.70
C VAL A 197 4.13 -15.39 5.18
N GLU A 198 3.17 -16.30 5.05
CA GLU A 198 3.42 -17.67 4.60
C GLU A 198 3.83 -17.72 3.13
N VAL A 199 3.11 -17.01 2.26
CA VAL A 199 3.50 -16.84 0.84
C VAL A 199 4.90 -16.23 0.75
N THR A 200 5.19 -15.18 1.51
CA THR A 200 6.53 -14.59 1.55
C THR A 200 7.58 -15.66 1.89
N LYS A 201 7.41 -16.38 3.00
CA LYS A 201 8.35 -17.40 3.46
C LYS A 201 8.55 -18.52 2.44
N ALA A 202 7.47 -19.00 1.81
CA ALA A 202 7.53 -20.05 0.81
C ALA A 202 8.33 -19.62 -0.43
N PHE A 203 8.16 -18.40 -0.91
CA PHE A 203 8.77 -17.92 -2.15
C PHE A 203 10.11 -17.19 -1.96
N LEU A 204 10.52 -16.90 -0.72
CA LEU A 204 11.81 -16.25 -0.40
C LEU A 204 13.04 -16.91 -1.05
N PRO A 205 13.18 -18.24 -1.11
CA PRO A 205 14.30 -18.88 -1.82
C PRO A 205 14.41 -18.45 -3.29
N LEU A 206 13.27 -18.24 -3.98
CA LEU A 206 13.23 -17.81 -5.38
C LEU A 206 13.52 -16.32 -5.54
N LEU A 207 13.04 -15.49 -4.60
CA LEU A 207 13.38 -14.06 -4.58
C LEU A 207 14.87 -13.83 -4.34
N ARG A 208 15.52 -14.65 -3.50
CA ARG A 208 16.96 -14.54 -3.24
C ARG A 208 17.80 -14.87 -4.48
N LYS A 209 17.39 -15.87 -5.27
CA LYS A 209 18.07 -16.21 -6.54
C LYS A 209 18.05 -15.05 -7.54
N SER A 210 16.95 -14.31 -7.60
CA SER A 210 16.77 -13.22 -8.57
C SER A 210 17.19 -11.84 -8.05
N LYS A 211 17.56 -11.73 -6.76
CA LYS A 211 17.68 -10.44 -6.03
C LYS A 211 16.43 -9.58 -6.24
N GLY A 212 15.29 -10.23 -6.09
CA GLY A 212 13.99 -9.79 -6.55
C GLY A 212 13.32 -8.72 -5.68
N ARG A 213 11.99 -8.74 -5.68
CA ARG A 213 11.11 -7.73 -5.08
C ARG A 213 10.02 -8.39 -4.25
N LEU A 214 9.82 -7.92 -3.03
CA LEU A 214 8.66 -8.24 -2.21
C LEU A 214 7.81 -6.98 -2.10
N VAL A 215 6.57 -7.06 -2.57
CA VAL A 215 5.62 -5.95 -2.52
C VAL A 215 4.41 -6.39 -1.71
N ASN A 216 4.13 -5.68 -0.63
CA ASN A 216 2.98 -5.96 0.22
C ASN A 216 1.94 -4.85 0.07
N ILE A 217 0.73 -5.22 -0.36
CA ILE A 217 -0.40 -4.30 -0.47
C ILE A 217 -1.06 -4.21 0.91
N SER A 218 -0.66 -3.19 1.66
CA SER A 218 -1.30 -2.80 2.90
C SER A 218 -2.53 -1.93 2.61
N SER A 219 -2.80 -0.93 3.44
CA SER A 219 -3.86 0.05 3.26
C SER A 219 -3.52 1.30 4.07
N MET A 220 -4.11 2.44 3.70
CA MET A 220 -4.11 3.61 4.56
C MET A 220 -4.63 3.27 5.98
N ALA A 221 -5.59 2.34 6.11
CA ALA A 221 -6.11 1.85 7.39
C ALA A 221 -5.05 1.13 8.27
N GLY A 222 -3.90 0.75 7.69
CA GLY A 222 -2.78 0.17 8.43
C GLY A 222 -1.83 1.20 9.04
N GLY A 223 -1.93 2.48 8.65
CA GLY A 223 -1.14 3.59 9.19
C GLY A 223 -1.98 4.72 9.80
N VAL A 224 -3.28 4.74 9.53
CA VAL A 224 -4.23 5.73 10.06
C VAL A 224 -5.34 4.97 10.81
N PRO A 225 -5.66 5.33 12.06
CA PRO A 225 -6.77 4.75 12.81
C PRO A 225 -8.09 5.27 12.23
N LEU A 226 -8.62 4.51 11.27
CA LEU A 226 -9.91 4.80 10.64
C LEU A 226 -11.04 4.20 11.47
N PHE A 227 -12.10 4.99 11.66
CA PHE A 227 -13.29 4.55 12.38
C PHE A 227 -13.90 3.31 11.71
N LYS A 228 -14.41 2.38 12.52
CA LYS A 228 -15.05 1.12 12.09
C LYS A 228 -14.16 0.14 11.30
N MET A 229 -12.84 0.30 11.38
CA MET A 229 -11.87 -0.55 10.67
C MET A 229 -11.00 -1.34 11.64
N ALA A 230 -11.48 -1.68 12.84
CA ALA A 230 -10.64 -2.28 13.88
C ALA A 230 -9.97 -3.59 13.45
N ALA A 231 -10.74 -4.58 12.96
CA ALA A 231 -10.20 -5.86 12.49
C ALA A 231 -9.29 -5.70 11.25
N TYR A 232 -9.80 -5.02 10.22
CA TYR A 232 -9.08 -4.79 8.97
C TYR A 232 -7.80 -3.97 9.17
N GLY A 233 -7.92 -2.80 9.79
CA GLY A 233 -6.82 -1.88 10.06
C GLY A 233 -5.72 -2.53 10.88
N SER A 234 -6.07 -3.28 11.93
CA SER A 234 -5.10 -4.04 12.73
C SER A 234 -4.31 -5.04 11.87
N SER A 235 -5.00 -5.79 11.00
CA SER A 235 -4.33 -6.75 10.11
C SER A 235 -3.39 -6.08 9.09
N LYS A 236 -3.78 -4.93 8.55
CA LYS A 236 -2.96 -4.15 7.61
C LYS A 236 -1.80 -3.43 8.31
N ALA A 237 -1.99 -2.98 9.55
CA ALA A 237 -0.91 -2.45 10.39
C ALA A 237 0.15 -3.52 10.69
N ALA A 238 -0.29 -4.75 11.03
CA ALA A 238 0.61 -5.89 11.20
C ALA A 238 1.43 -6.17 9.94
N LEU A 239 0.78 -6.19 8.76
CA LEU A 239 1.46 -6.35 7.47
C LEU A 239 2.46 -5.21 7.18
N THR A 240 2.11 -3.96 7.49
CA THR A 240 3.01 -2.81 7.34
C THR A 240 4.25 -2.96 8.22
N MET A 241 4.08 -3.32 9.50
CA MET A 241 5.22 -3.54 10.40
C MET A 241 6.11 -4.70 9.93
N PHE A 242 5.50 -5.84 9.56
CA PHE A 242 6.24 -6.97 8.99
C PHE A 242 7.06 -6.57 7.77
N SER A 243 6.48 -5.78 6.86
CA SER A 243 7.18 -5.30 5.66
C SER A 243 8.39 -4.42 6.00
N ALA A 244 8.28 -3.57 7.02
CA ALA A 244 9.36 -2.71 7.48
C ALA A 244 10.52 -3.51 8.11
N VAL A 245 10.21 -4.61 8.82
CA VAL A 245 11.20 -5.54 9.38
C VAL A 245 11.86 -6.35 8.27
N MET A 246 11.07 -6.99 7.40
CA MET A 246 11.58 -7.80 6.29
C MET A 246 12.48 -7.01 5.35
N ARG A 247 12.21 -5.71 5.15
CA ARG A 247 13.10 -4.82 4.39
C ARG A 247 14.53 -4.80 4.94
N GLN A 248 14.67 -4.77 6.25
CA GLN A 248 15.98 -4.73 6.92
C GLN A 248 16.65 -6.10 6.83
N GLU A 249 15.92 -7.17 7.16
CA GLU A 249 16.45 -8.53 7.16
C GLU A 249 16.84 -9.04 5.78
N LEU A 250 16.08 -8.65 4.74
CA LEU A 250 16.30 -9.07 3.36
C LEU A 250 17.33 -8.22 2.60
N SER A 251 17.74 -7.09 3.18
CA SER A 251 18.72 -6.19 2.57
C SER A 251 20.06 -6.88 2.25
N LYS A 252 20.54 -7.76 3.15
CA LYS A 252 21.76 -8.57 2.98
C LYS A 252 21.67 -9.60 1.85
N TRP A 253 20.46 -9.91 1.41
CA TRP A 253 20.18 -10.79 0.27
C TRP A 253 19.86 -10.01 -1.01
N GLU A 254 19.99 -8.68 -0.97
CA GLU A 254 19.68 -7.76 -2.06
C GLU A 254 18.23 -7.82 -2.57
N VAL A 255 17.32 -8.44 -1.81
CA VAL A 255 15.88 -8.42 -2.09
C VAL A 255 15.30 -7.10 -1.59
N LYS A 256 14.63 -6.35 -2.46
CA LYS A 256 14.01 -5.07 -2.09
C LYS A 256 12.57 -5.31 -1.62
N VAL A 257 12.17 -4.58 -0.58
CA VAL A 257 10.83 -4.69 -0.01
C VAL A 257 10.15 -3.32 -0.06
N SER A 258 8.93 -3.29 -0.59
CA SER A 258 8.11 -2.08 -0.69
C SER A 258 6.73 -2.34 -0.09
N THR A 259 6.24 -1.38 0.69
CA THR A 259 4.86 -1.38 1.20
C THR A 259 4.05 -0.39 0.40
N ILE A 260 2.87 -0.79 -0.04
CA ILE A 260 1.94 0.08 -0.75
C ILE A 260 0.70 0.22 0.11
N GLN A 261 0.28 1.45 0.41
CA GLN A 261 -0.92 1.76 1.17
C GLN A 261 -1.91 2.53 0.28
N PRO A 262 -2.75 1.82 -0.49
CA PRO A 262 -3.78 2.47 -1.28
C PRO A 262 -4.83 3.14 -0.39
N GLY A 263 -5.31 4.31 -0.83
CA GLY A 263 -6.44 5.02 -0.24
C GLY A 263 -7.55 5.28 -1.25
N GLY A 264 -8.74 4.71 -1.01
CA GLY A 264 -9.97 5.05 -1.73
C GLY A 264 -10.00 4.62 -3.21
N PHE A 265 -9.94 3.31 -3.48
CA PHE A 265 -10.13 2.74 -4.82
C PHE A 265 -11.33 1.80 -4.85
N LYS A 266 -12.14 1.90 -5.90
CA LYS A 266 -13.28 1.01 -6.13
C LYS A 266 -12.77 -0.36 -6.52
N THR A 267 -13.04 -1.34 -5.68
CA THR A 267 -12.68 -2.74 -5.85
C THR A 267 -13.75 -3.61 -5.21
N ASP A 268 -13.77 -4.90 -5.53
CA ASP A 268 -14.72 -5.85 -4.94
C ASP A 268 -14.29 -6.35 -3.54
N ILE A 269 -13.39 -5.63 -2.85
CA ILE A 269 -12.89 -6.02 -1.52
C ILE A 269 -14.00 -6.06 -0.45
N THR A 270 -15.11 -5.39 -0.70
CA THR A 270 -16.31 -5.39 0.15
C THR A 270 -17.14 -6.68 0.02
N GLY A 271 -16.78 -7.57 -0.91
CA GLY A 271 -17.53 -8.79 -1.19
C GLY A 271 -18.87 -8.55 -1.88
N THR A 272 -19.61 -9.65 -2.09
CA THR A 272 -20.96 -9.64 -2.64
C THR A 272 -21.99 -9.25 -1.57
N SER A 273 -23.20 -8.87 -1.99
CA SER A 273 -24.30 -8.59 -1.05
C SER A 273 -24.60 -9.78 -0.13
N GLU A 274 -24.55 -11.01 -0.66
CA GLU A 274 -24.73 -12.24 0.14
C GLU A 274 -23.66 -12.40 1.22
N MET A 275 -22.39 -12.08 0.91
CA MET A 275 -21.32 -12.09 1.90
C MET A 275 -21.54 -11.03 2.98
N GLN A 276 -22.05 -9.86 2.61
CA GLN A 276 -22.37 -8.77 3.54
C GLN A 276 -23.52 -9.16 4.48
N GLU A 277 -24.60 -9.74 3.95
CA GLU A 277 -25.73 -10.24 4.75
C GLU A 277 -25.28 -11.34 5.73
N LYS A 278 -24.41 -12.24 5.28
CA LYS A 278 -23.82 -13.25 6.15
C LYS A 278 -23.00 -12.63 7.28
N LEU A 279 -22.15 -11.64 6.96
CA LEU A 279 -21.37 -10.92 7.97
C LEU A 279 -22.26 -10.18 8.98
N GLU A 280 -23.34 -9.55 8.50
CA GLU A 280 -24.31 -8.86 9.34
C GLU A 280 -25.01 -9.83 10.30
N LYS A 281 -25.44 -10.99 9.79
CA LYS A 281 -26.01 -12.06 10.61
C LYS A 281 -24.99 -12.60 11.62
N ASP A 282 -23.76 -12.87 11.21
CA ASP A 282 -22.70 -13.34 12.09
C ASP A 282 -22.45 -12.36 13.25
N ILE A 283 -22.52 -11.05 13.01
CA ILE A 283 -22.46 -10.05 14.08
C ILE A 283 -23.61 -10.28 15.06
N LEU A 284 -24.86 -10.21 14.60
CA LEU A 284 -26.04 -10.31 15.46
C LEU A 284 -26.04 -11.59 16.30
N ASP A 285 -25.68 -12.73 15.69
CA ASP A 285 -25.69 -14.04 16.34
C ASP A 285 -24.61 -14.18 17.44
N HIS A 286 -23.56 -13.35 17.42
CA HIS A 286 -22.43 -13.42 18.37
C HIS A 286 -22.41 -12.29 19.41
N LEU A 287 -23.29 -11.30 19.31
CA LEU A 287 -23.40 -10.24 20.33
C LEU A 287 -24.10 -10.77 21.59
N THR A 288 -23.63 -10.35 22.76
CA THR A 288 -24.33 -10.63 24.02
C THR A 288 -25.64 -9.84 24.10
N PRO A 289 -26.65 -10.34 24.84
CA PRO A 289 -27.91 -9.62 25.01
C PRO A 289 -27.73 -8.17 25.50
N ASP A 290 -26.81 -7.95 26.45
CA ASP A 290 -26.54 -6.62 27.01
C ASP A 290 -26.02 -5.66 25.93
N VAL A 291 -25.05 -6.10 25.10
CA VAL A 291 -24.50 -5.27 24.01
C VAL A 291 -25.57 -4.98 22.96
N GLN A 292 -26.42 -5.96 22.62
CA GLN A 292 -27.53 -5.74 21.70
C GLN A 292 -28.53 -4.71 22.23
N GLU A 293 -28.84 -4.75 23.53
CA GLU A 293 -29.75 -3.79 24.17
C GLU A 293 -29.14 -2.39 24.20
N GLU A 294 -27.86 -2.27 24.60
CA GLU A 294 -27.17 -0.99 24.75
C GLU A 294 -26.92 -0.29 23.41
N TYR A 295 -26.47 -1.02 22.40
CA TYR A 295 -26.25 -0.44 21.08
C TYR A 295 -27.58 -0.24 20.34
N GLY A 296 -28.51 -1.17 20.47
CA GLY A 296 -29.77 -1.17 19.75
C GLY A 296 -29.62 -1.68 18.31
N GLN A 297 -30.58 -2.51 17.89
CA GLN A 297 -30.53 -3.18 16.59
C GLN A 297 -30.44 -2.21 15.40
N ASP A 298 -31.16 -1.08 15.43
CA ASP A 298 -31.09 -0.07 14.36
C ASP A 298 -29.69 0.48 14.15
N TYR A 299 -28.94 0.70 15.25
CA TYR A 299 -27.56 1.19 15.18
C TYR A 299 -26.60 0.12 14.63
N ILE A 300 -26.80 -1.14 15.04
CA ILE A 300 -25.99 -2.28 14.60
C ILE A 300 -26.19 -2.51 13.09
N LEU A 301 -27.44 -2.51 12.61
CA LEU A 301 -27.76 -2.70 11.20
C LEU A 301 -27.28 -1.50 10.34
N ALA A 302 -27.27 -0.29 10.90
CA ALA A 302 -26.78 0.91 10.20
C ALA A 302 -25.27 0.86 9.92
N GLN A 303 -24.50 -0.01 10.59
CA GLN A 303 -23.05 -0.11 10.39
C GLN A 303 -22.66 -0.36 8.92
N LYS A 304 -23.45 -1.13 8.17
CA LYS A 304 -23.20 -1.42 6.75
C LYS A 304 -23.24 -0.20 5.83
N ASN A 305 -23.90 0.89 6.24
CA ASN A 305 -23.98 2.12 5.44
C ASN A 305 -22.60 2.74 5.17
N VAL A 306 -21.61 2.38 5.98
CA VAL A 306 -20.21 2.79 5.81
C VAL A 306 -19.64 2.29 4.49
N PHE A 307 -20.03 1.10 4.01
CA PHE A 307 -19.63 0.60 2.70
C PHE A 307 -20.11 1.52 1.57
N ASN A 308 -21.38 1.93 1.63
CA ASN A 308 -21.99 2.82 0.63
C ASN A 308 -21.28 4.18 0.60
N ALA A 309 -20.98 4.74 1.77
CA ALA A 309 -20.21 5.97 1.88
C ALA A 309 -18.79 5.81 1.32
N ALA A 310 -18.06 4.77 1.71
CA ALA A 310 -16.68 4.53 1.25
C ALA A 310 -16.59 4.35 -0.27
N SER A 311 -17.55 3.65 -0.87
CA SER A 311 -17.61 3.46 -2.33
C SER A 311 -17.85 4.78 -3.09
N THR A 312 -18.56 5.74 -2.50
CA THR A 312 -18.86 7.04 -3.12
C THR A 312 -17.59 7.87 -3.33
N TYR A 313 -16.68 7.86 -2.35
CA TYR A 313 -15.42 8.62 -2.39
C TYR A 313 -14.27 7.87 -3.07
N ALA A 314 -14.48 6.60 -3.44
CA ALA A 314 -13.45 5.79 -4.04
C ALA A 314 -13.29 6.05 -5.56
N SER A 315 -12.05 6.11 -6.01
CA SER A 315 -11.70 6.28 -7.43
C SER A 315 -11.91 4.98 -8.21
N SER A 316 -12.54 5.05 -9.38
CA SER A 316 -12.57 3.94 -10.34
C SER A 316 -11.26 3.77 -11.11
N ASP A 317 -10.43 4.82 -11.20
CA ASP A 317 -9.14 4.74 -11.87
C ASP A 317 -8.10 4.07 -10.97
N LEU A 318 -7.71 2.84 -11.31
CA LEU A 318 -6.68 2.07 -10.62
C LEU A 318 -5.25 2.40 -11.09
N SER A 319 -5.09 3.18 -12.17
CA SER A 319 -3.79 3.47 -12.78
C SER A 319 -2.74 4.02 -11.80
N PRO A 320 -3.08 4.87 -10.80
CA PRO A 320 -2.10 5.29 -9.79
C PRO A 320 -1.50 4.12 -9.00
N VAL A 321 -2.34 3.16 -8.56
CA VAL A 321 -1.87 1.99 -7.82
C VAL A 321 -1.02 1.09 -8.71
N LEU A 322 -1.45 0.87 -9.95
CA LEU A 322 -0.73 0.03 -10.91
C LEU A 322 0.66 0.58 -11.24
N ARG A 323 0.78 1.91 -11.42
CA ARG A 323 2.07 2.57 -11.65
C ARG A 323 2.99 2.52 -10.43
N ASP A 324 2.45 2.68 -9.22
CA ASP A 324 3.24 2.56 -7.99
C ASP A 324 3.76 1.14 -7.78
N ILE A 325 2.93 0.12 -8.06
CA ILE A 325 3.35 -1.28 -8.04
C ILE A 325 4.40 -1.55 -9.11
N GLN A 326 4.20 -1.06 -10.34
CA GLN A 326 5.20 -1.17 -11.42
C GLN A 326 6.52 -0.53 -10.98
N HIS A 327 6.49 0.66 -10.40
CA HIS A 327 7.68 1.32 -9.91
C HIS A 327 8.38 0.49 -8.81
N ALA A 328 7.62 -0.05 -7.86
CA ALA A 328 8.14 -0.92 -6.80
C ALA A 328 8.84 -2.17 -7.35
N ILE A 329 8.32 -2.78 -8.42
CA ILE A 329 8.92 -3.99 -9.00
C ILE A 329 10.03 -3.69 -10.02
N SER A 330 9.98 -2.55 -10.72
CA SER A 330 10.85 -2.28 -11.87
C SER A 330 11.98 -1.32 -11.54
N ALA A 331 11.86 -0.42 -10.56
CA ALA A 331 12.91 0.53 -10.26
C ALA A 331 14.20 -0.15 -9.78
N LYS A 332 15.34 0.44 -10.14
CA LYS A 332 16.66 0.05 -9.64
C LYS A 332 16.74 0.23 -8.12
N SER A 333 16.22 1.35 -7.62
CA SER A 333 16.08 1.67 -6.20
C SER A 333 14.65 2.10 -5.89
N PRO A 334 13.72 1.14 -5.71
CA PRO A 334 12.32 1.45 -5.43
C PRO A 334 12.19 2.16 -4.07
N PHE A 335 11.10 2.91 -3.90
CA PHE A 335 10.74 3.45 -2.60
C PHE A 335 10.37 2.31 -1.65
N THR A 336 10.56 2.55 -0.37
CA THR A 336 10.15 1.60 0.68
C THR A 336 8.65 1.68 0.94
N PHE A 337 8.02 2.80 0.58
CA PHE A 337 6.65 3.14 0.90
C PHE A 337 5.99 3.94 -0.23
N TYR A 338 4.77 3.56 -0.60
CA TYR A 338 3.94 4.20 -1.61
C TYR A 338 2.53 4.40 -1.07
N THR A 339 1.88 5.51 -1.43
CA THR A 339 0.52 5.86 -1.00
C THR A 339 -0.31 6.33 -2.17
N PRO A 340 -0.65 5.43 -3.12
CA PRO A 340 -1.52 5.81 -4.22
C PRO A 340 -2.90 6.16 -3.68
N GLY A 341 -3.52 7.20 -4.26
CA GLY A 341 -4.83 7.69 -3.83
C GLY A 341 -4.79 9.17 -3.42
N SER A 342 -5.82 9.92 -3.79
CA SER A 342 -5.87 11.35 -3.50
C SER A 342 -5.95 11.59 -1.99
N GLY A 343 -5.00 12.36 -1.45
CA GLY A 343 -4.98 12.74 -0.04
C GLY A 343 -4.50 11.67 0.95
N ALA A 344 -4.22 10.43 0.52
CA ALA A 344 -3.81 9.35 1.42
C ALA A 344 -2.51 9.68 2.19
N TYR A 345 -1.53 10.24 1.49
CA TYR A 345 -0.28 10.70 2.10
C TYR A 345 -0.50 11.82 3.12
N LEU A 346 -1.37 12.79 2.80
CA LEU A 346 -1.67 13.91 3.70
C LEU A 346 -2.33 13.43 5.00
N TRP A 347 -3.23 12.45 4.92
CA TRP A 347 -3.84 11.82 6.09
C TRP A 347 -2.83 11.11 6.97
N LEU A 348 -1.88 10.37 6.37
CA LEU A 348 -0.79 9.74 7.11
C LEU A 348 0.12 10.77 7.79
N CYS A 349 0.47 11.86 7.11
CA CYS A 349 1.21 12.96 7.74
C CYS A 349 0.40 13.60 8.87
N PHE A 350 -0.89 13.85 8.65
CA PHE A 350 -1.74 14.48 9.65
C PHE A 350 -1.79 13.65 10.93
N VAL A 351 -2.01 12.33 10.86
CA VAL A 351 -1.99 11.48 12.07
C VAL A 351 -0.60 11.39 12.70
N SER A 352 0.47 11.39 11.90
CA SER A 352 1.83 11.25 12.41
C SER A 352 2.34 12.49 13.15
N PHE A 353 1.84 13.68 12.78
CA PHE A 353 2.33 14.95 13.30
C PHE A 353 1.32 15.73 14.16
N SER A 354 0.03 15.38 14.13
CA SER A 354 -0.96 16.05 14.97
C SER A 354 -1.05 15.42 16.36
N PRO A 355 -1.32 16.21 17.42
CA PRO A 355 -1.70 15.66 18.71
C PRO A 355 -2.94 14.78 18.59
N THR A 356 -2.97 13.65 19.30
CA THR A 356 -4.04 12.65 19.21
C THR A 356 -5.45 13.25 19.37
N GLY A 357 -5.64 14.14 20.34
CA GLY A 357 -6.95 14.79 20.55
C GLY A 357 -7.41 15.67 19.38
N VAL A 358 -6.49 16.27 18.62
CA VAL A 358 -6.82 17.04 17.42
C VAL A 358 -7.26 16.08 16.31
N PHE A 359 -6.49 15.02 16.09
CA PHE A 359 -6.85 13.98 15.12
C PHE A 359 -8.24 13.39 15.41
N ASP A 360 -8.47 12.97 16.66
CA ASP A 360 -9.74 12.35 17.08
C ASP A 360 -10.91 13.31 16.91
N TYR A 361 -10.73 14.60 17.20
CA TYR A 361 -11.77 15.61 16.97
C TYR A 361 -12.14 15.74 15.49
N PHE A 362 -11.16 15.83 14.59
CA PHE A 362 -11.43 15.91 13.15
C PHE A 362 -12.03 14.62 12.61
N ASN A 363 -11.50 13.47 13.02
CA ASN A 363 -12.00 12.15 12.64
C ASN A 363 -13.46 11.97 13.09
N LYS A 364 -13.79 12.37 14.33
CA LYS A 364 -15.17 12.37 14.83
C LYS A 364 -16.09 13.25 13.98
N LYS A 365 -15.66 14.47 13.63
CA LYS A 365 -16.47 15.42 12.85
C LYS A 365 -16.72 14.96 11.40
N LEU A 366 -15.72 14.34 10.76
CA LEU A 366 -15.86 13.73 9.44
C LEU A 366 -16.84 12.56 9.42
N ASN A 367 -16.88 11.78 10.51
CA ASN A 367 -17.72 10.59 10.63
C ASN A 367 -19.12 10.86 11.22
N TYR A 368 -19.35 12.01 11.86
CA TYR A 368 -20.64 12.39 12.49
C TYR A 368 -21.81 12.47 11.51
N PHE A 369 -21.52 12.58 10.21
CA PHE A 369 -22.55 12.74 9.18
C PHE A 369 -23.24 11.44 8.74
N ASN A 370 -22.86 10.27 9.27
CA ASN A 370 -23.29 9.02 8.62
C ASN A 370 -23.96 7.95 9.46
N ASN A 371 -23.90 7.95 10.80
CA ASN A 371 -24.55 6.90 11.59
C ASN A 371 -24.96 7.47 12.95
N GLY A 372 -26.14 7.09 13.43
CA GLY A 372 -26.77 7.61 14.65
C GLY A 372 -25.95 7.36 15.93
N THR A 373 -26.63 7.38 17.07
CA THR A 373 -25.98 7.16 18.38
C THR A 373 -26.41 5.79 18.92
N PRO A 374 -25.54 5.02 19.59
CA PRO A 374 -25.96 3.83 20.35
C PRO A 374 -27.17 4.14 21.24
N ARG A 375 -28.10 3.18 21.34
CA ARG A 375 -29.40 3.36 22.03
C ARG A 375 -29.25 3.86 23.46
N ILE A 376 -28.31 3.31 24.23
CA ILE A 376 -28.12 3.68 25.64
C ILE A 376 -27.73 5.16 25.78
N LEU A 377 -26.94 5.69 24.84
CA LEU A 377 -26.43 7.06 24.88
C LEU A 377 -27.46 8.10 24.44
N SER A 378 -28.55 7.70 23.78
CA SER A 378 -29.67 8.58 23.44
C SER A 378 -30.70 8.71 24.57
N MET A 379 -30.55 7.94 25.66
CA MET A 379 -31.46 8.00 26.81
C MET A 379 -31.18 9.21 27.73
N PRO A 380 -32.22 9.93 28.20
CA PRO A 380 -32.07 11.18 28.97
C PRO A 380 -31.19 11.10 30.24
N ASN A 381 -31.04 9.92 30.83
CA ASN A 381 -30.38 9.71 32.13
C ASN A 381 -29.18 8.74 32.06
N TRP A 382 -28.61 8.46 30.88
CA TRP A 382 -27.56 7.45 30.75
C TRP A 382 -26.33 7.72 31.63
N LYS A 383 -25.99 9.00 31.85
CA LYS A 383 -24.88 9.40 32.74
C LYS A 383 -25.10 9.07 34.22
N ASN A 384 -26.35 8.89 34.65
CA ASN A 384 -26.69 8.61 36.04
C ASN A 384 -26.64 7.11 36.39
N LYS A 385 -26.50 6.22 35.38
CA LYS A 385 -26.36 4.77 35.57
C LYS A 385 -24.91 4.32 35.82
N ALA A 386 -23.94 5.22 35.62
CA ALA A 386 -22.50 4.91 35.71
C ALA A 386 -21.85 5.36 37.04
N MET A 387 -22.66 5.76 38.03
CA MET A 387 -22.23 6.07 39.40
C MET A 387 -22.61 4.97 40.37
#